data_AF-A0A8K0Y3Y9-F1
#
_entry.id   AF-A0A8K0Y3Y9-F1
#
_cell.length_a   1.000
_cell.length_b   1.000
_cell.length_c   1.000
_cell.angle_alpha   90.00
_cell.angle_beta   90.00
_cell.angle_gamma   90.00
#
_symmetry.space_group_name_H-M   'P 1'
#
loop_
_entity.id
_entity.type
_entity.pdbx_description
1 polymer ?
#
loop_
_entity_poly.entity_id
_entity_poly.type
_entity_poly.pdbx_seq_one_letter_code
_entity_poly.pdbx_strand_id
1 'polypeptide(L)'
;MSRLRYWKLTVEDLRKAQYDPKKVLIWEIKCTKDDKGTHFGVFCYRNGTPWDYTSIHGIVFYHNQIDQQEIEKITNFLKGKFGGEPAEKGSRIFLKNSKEIYAPSEIADLAVQIGDTFEGSTELTVELENFTVPEQEQSNLPSSKILPIPGK
;
A
#
# COMPACT_ATOMS: atom_id res chain seq x y z
N MET A 1 15.49 14.81 -8.25
CA MET A 1 14.83 14.21 -7.06
C MET A 1 14.81 12.70 -7.21
N SER A 2 15.65 12.02 -6.42
CA SER A 2 15.77 10.56 -6.42
C SER A 2 14.53 9.95 -5.77
N ARG A 3 14.08 8.82 -6.32
CA ARG A 3 13.03 7.99 -5.71
C ARG A 3 13.60 6.61 -5.50
N LEU A 4 13.27 5.99 -4.38
CA LEU A 4 13.66 4.64 -4.07
C LEU A 4 12.43 3.84 -3.71
N ARG A 5 12.29 2.69 -4.34
CA ARG A 5 11.21 1.76 -4.05
C ARG A 5 11.80 0.54 -3.36
N TYR A 6 11.22 0.19 -2.24
CA TYR A 6 11.45 -1.08 -1.57
C TYR A 6 10.25 -1.97 -1.83
N TRP A 7 10.48 -3.18 -2.33
CA TRP A 7 9.42 -4.12 -2.74
C TRP A 7 9.67 -5.47 -2.08
N LYS A 8 8.65 -6.32 -2.01
CA LYS A 8 8.71 -7.61 -1.31
C LYS A 8 9.07 -7.49 0.18
N LEU A 9 8.72 -6.36 0.80
CA LEU A 9 8.90 -6.14 2.22
C LEU A 9 7.95 -7.06 3.00
N THR A 10 8.47 -7.61 4.08
CA THR A 10 7.66 -8.34 5.08
C THR A 10 7.13 -7.36 6.12
N VAL A 11 6.17 -7.80 6.92
CA VAL A 11 5.70 -7.05 8.10
C VAL A 11 6.86 -6.70 9.04
N GLU A 12 7.80 -7.63 9.23
CA GLU A 12 8.93 -7.41 10.14
C GLU A 12 9.94 -6.39 9.61
N ASP A 13 10.13 -6.34 8.28
CA ASP A 13 10.95 -5.29 7.66
C ASP A 13 10.38 -3.90 7.95
N LEU A 14 9.06 -3.70 7.78
CA LEU A 14 8.43 -2.40 8.10
C LEU A 14 8.36 -2.09 9.59
N ARG A 15 8.20 -3.10 10.46
CA ARG A 15 8.22 -2.86 11.92
C ARG A 15 9.56 -2.34 12.42
N LYS A 16 10.66 -2.75 11.77
CA LYS A 16 12.01 -2.28 12.09
C LYS A 16 12.38 -1.00 11.33
N ALA A 17 11.66 -0.66 10.27
CA ALA A 17 11.96 0.45 9.40
C ALA A 17 11.88 1.80 10.11
N GLN A 18 12.81 2.68 9.78
CA GLN A 18 12.89 4.05 10.25
C GLN A 18 12.99 4.99 9.05
N TYR A 19 11.93 5.73 8.78
CA TYR A 19 11.91 6.77 7.76
C TYR A 19 10.92 7.86 8.15
N ASP A 20 11.11 9.06 7.62
CA ASP A 20 10.14 10.15 7.77
C ASP A 20 8.87 9.81 6.96
N PRO A 21 7.68 9.66 7.59
CA PRO A 21 6.44 9.41 6.87
C PRO A 21 6.12 10.44 5.78
N LYS A 22 6.63 11.68 5.91
CA LYS A 22 6.45 12.74 4.90
C LYS A 22 7.12 12.43 3.57
N LYS A 23 8.14 11.56 3.56
CA LYS A 23 8.86 11.15 2.36
C LYS A 23 8.18 10.02 1.59
N VAL A 24 7.21 9.34 2.20
CA VAL A 24 6.49 8.24 1.53
C VAL A 24 5.60 8.81 0.42
N LEU A 25 5.86 8.41 -0.82
CA LEU A 25 5.02 8.73 -1.97
C LEU A 25 3.91 7.72 -2.17
N ILE A 26 4.24 6.43 -2.00
CA ILE A 26 3.36 5.30 -2.24
C ILE A 26 3.66 4.25 -1.19
N TRP A 27 2.62 3.61 -0.67
CA TRP A 27 2.76 2.27 -0.12
C TRP A 27 1.67 1.36 -0.68
N GLU A 28 1.98 0.07 -0.73
CA GLU A 28 1.10 -1.01 -1.16
C GLU A 28 1.17 -2.15 -0.15
N ILE A 29 0.01 -2.74 0.13
CA ILE A 29 -0.11 -4.06 0.77
C ILE A 29 -0.84 -4.95 -0.22
N LYS A 30 -0.10 -5.88 -0.83
CA LYS A 30 -0.67 -6.93 -1.69
C LYS A 30 -1.03 -8.13 -0.83
N CYS A 31 -2.27 -8.57 -0.90
CA CYS A 31 -2.78 -9.77 -0.27
C CYS A 31 -3.06 -10.83 -1.34
N THR A 32 -2.27 -11.90 -1.36
CA THR A 32 -2.43 -13.03 -2.29
C THR A 32 -3.21 -14.13 -1.61
N LYS A 33 -4.33 -14.54 -2.23
CA LYS A 33 -5.25 -15.56 -1.68
C LYS A 33 -4.91 -16.97 -2.15
N ASP A 34 -4.43 -17.12 -3.38
CA ASP A 34 -4.06 -18.41 -3.96
C ASP A 34 -2.95 -18.28 -5.01
N ASP A 35 -2.41 -19.42 -5.43
CA ASP A 35 -1.39 -19.51 -6.48
C ASP A 35 -1.96 -19.32 -7.90
N LYS A 36 -3.28 -19.18 -8.05
CA LYS A 36 -3.97 -19.05 -9.35
C LYS A 36 -4.13 -17.59 -9.79
N GLY A 37 -3.66 -16.65 -8.98
CA GLY A 37 -3.63 -15.22 -9.29
C GLY A 37 -4.73 -14.41 -8.62
N THR A 38 -5.52 -15.00 -7.71
CA THR A 38 -6.50 -14.27 -6.91
C THR A 38 -5.80 -13.40 -5.87
N HIS A 39 -5.93 -12.08 -6.01
CA HIS A 39 -5.31 -11.14 -5.07
C HIS A 39 -5.99 -9.77 -5.10
N PHE A 40 -5.73 -9.00 -4.05
CA PHE A 40 -5.97 -7.56 -4.06
C PHE A 40 -4.75 -6.82 -3.52
N GLY A 41 -4.59 -5.57 -3.96
CA GLY A 41 -3.59 -4.64 -3.43
C GLY A 41 -4.29 -3.43 -2.84
N VAL A 42 -3.97 -3.07 -1.61
CA VAL A 42 -4.40 -1.83 -0.96
C VAL A 42 -3.28 -0.82 -1.09
N PHE A 43 -3.60 0.37 -1.59
CA PHE A 43 -2.63 1.42 -1.88
C PHE A 43 -3.02 2.74 -1.23
N CYS A 44 -1.99 3.51 -0.92
CA CYS A 44 -2.13 4.94 -0.66
C CYS A 44 -1.12 5.69 -1.52
N TYR A 45 -1.59 6.69 -2.24
CA TYR A 45 -0.76 7.56 -3.09
C TYR A 45 -0.81 8.98 -2.52
N ARG A 46 0.33 9.52 -2.10
CA ARG A 46 0.39 10.86 -1.48
C ARG A 46 -0.17 11.97 -2.36
N ASN A 47 -0.01 11.82 -3.68
CA ASN A 47 -0.50 12.79 -4.67
C ASN A 47 -1.87 12.40 -5.27
N GLY A 48 -2.58 11.49 -4.60
CA GLY A 48 -3.85 10.94 -5.02
C GLY A 48 -3.74 9.87 -6.11
N THR A 49 -4.82 9.10 -6.25
CA THR A 49 -4.98 8.08 -7.29
C THR A 49 -5.71 8.68 -8.49
N PRO A 50 -5.22 8.48 -9.72
CA PRO A 50 -5.90 8.98 -10.91
C PRO A 50 -7.30 8.41 -11.12
N TRP A 51 -8.26 9.31 -11.20
CA TRP A 51 -9.61 9.12 -11.74
C TRP A 51 -9.75 10.02 -12.97
N ASP A 52 -9.49 9.45 -14.15
CA ASP A 52 -9.38 10.21 -15.40
C ASP A 52 -8.32 11.32 -15.26
N TYR A 53 -8.73 12.58 -15.42
CA TYR A 53 -7.87 13.76 -15.30
C TYR A 53 -7.81 14.33 -13.88
N THR A 54 -8.44 13.68 -12.90
CA THR A 54 -8.53 14.16 -11.51
C THR A 54 -7.78 13.22 -10.57
N SER A 55 -7.10 13.77 -9.57
CA SER A 55 -6.52 12.98 -8.49
C SER A 55 -7.51 12.85 -7.34
N ILE A 56 -7.76 11.61 -6.91
CA ILE A 56 -8.61 11.30 -5.76
C ILE A 56 -7.73 10.95 -4.57
N HIS A 57 -7.90 11.67 -3.46
CA HIS A 57 -7.21 11.38 -2.20
C HIS A 57 -7.94 10.31 -1.38
N GLY A 58 -7.17 9.60 -0.56
CA GLY A 58 -7.63 8.45 0.22
C GLY A 58 -7.08 7.10 -0.25
N ILE A 59 -7.45 6.06 0.48
CA ILE A 59 -7.10 4.67 0.20
C ILE A 59 -7.85 4.18 -1.04
N VAL A 60 -7.15 3.41 -1.87
CA VAL A 60 -7.73 2.68 -3.01
C VAL A 60 -7.31 1.22 -2.90
N PHE A 61 -8.17 0.30 -3.32
CA PHE A 61 -7.72 -1.07 -3.57
C PHE A 61 -8.03 -1.52 -4.98
N TYR A 62 -7.14 -2.34 -5.51
CA TYR A 62 -7.21 -2.98 -6.80
C TYR A 62 -7.41 -4.47 -6.56
N HIS A 63 -8.28 -5.12 -7.32
CA HIS A 63 -8.53 -6.55 -7.17
C HIS A 63 -8.41 -7.29 -8.50
N ASN A 64 -8.07 -8.57 -8.43
CA ASN A 64 -8.03 -9.47 -9.55
C ASN A 64 -8.70 -10.80 -9.17
N GLN A 65 -9.71 -11.21 -9.96
CA GLN A 65 -10.42 -12.47 -9.78
C GLN A 65 -11.05 -12.68 -8.39
N ILE A 66 -11.42 -11.59 -7.72
CA ILE A 66 -12.17 -11.61 -6.45
C ILE A 66 -13.67 -11.49 -6.75
N ASP A 67 -14.49 -12.26 -6.05
CA ASP A 67 -15.95 -12.18 -6.18
C ASP A 67 -16.55 -10.93 -5.49
N GLN A 68 -17.78 -10.59 -5.86
CA GLN A 68 -18.45 -9.38 -5.38
C GLN A 68 -18.64 -9.35 -3.85
N GLN A 69 -18.93 -10.50 -3.23
CA GLN A 69 -19.16 -10.57 -1.79
C GLN A 69 -17.87 -10.25 -1.02
N GLU A 70 -16.74 -10.74 -1.51
CA GLU A 70 -15.45 -10.43 -0.94
C GLU A 70 -15.01 -8.99 -1.23
N ILE A 71 -15.29 -8.43 -2.42
CA ILE A 71 -15.08 -7.01 -2.71
C ILE A 71 -15.83 -6.13 -1.69
N GLU A 72 -17.10 -6.45 -1.39
CA GLU A 72 -17.89 -5.74 -0.38
C GLU A 72 -17.31 -5.89 1.03
N LYS A 73 -16.83 -7.09 1.39
CA LYS A 73 -16.16 -7.35 2.67
C LYS A 73 -14.88 -6.50 2.81
N ILE A 74 -14.03 -6.46 1.79
CA ILE A 74 -12.81 -5.64 1.75
C ILE A 74 -13.16 -4.15 1.87
N THR A 75 -14.15 -3.70 1.10
CA THR A 75 -14.62 -2.31 1.11
C THR A 75 -15.09 -1.89 2.50
N ASN A 76 -15.93 -2.72 3.15
CA ASN A 76 -16.45 -2.44 4.49
C ASN A 76 -15.35 -2.46 5.56
N PHE A 77 -14.41 -3.41 5.48
CA PHE A 77 -13.25 -3.47 6.38
C PHE A 77 -12.40 -2.20 6.29
N LEU A 78 -12.03 -1.78 5.09
CA LEU A 78 -11.20 -0.59 4.87
C LEU A 78 -11.95 0.69 5.25
N LYS A 79 -13.22 0.81 4.88
CA LYS A 79 -14.07 1.95 5.27
C LYS A 79 -14.23 2.04 6.79
N GLY A 80 -14.36 0.91 7.49
CA GLY A 80 -14.43 0.89 8.96
C GLY A 80 -13.15 1.43 9.63
N LYS A 81 -12.00 1.33 8.96
CA LYS A 81 -10.71 1.83 9.46
C LYS A 81 -10.41 3.27 9.08
N PHE A 82 -10.67 3.62 7.83
CA PHE A 82 -10.22 4.89 7.25
C PHE A 82 -11.37 5.86 6.93
N GLY A 83 -12.62 5.42 7.03
CA GLY A 83 -13.78 6.16 6.58
C GLY A 83 -13.81 6.30 5.06
N GLY A 84 -14.25 7.46 4.59
CA GLY A 84 -14.36 7.80 3.18
C GLY A 84 -15.60 7.25 2.48
N GLU A 85 -15.78 7.73 1.25
CA GLU A 85 -16.91 7.39 0.39
C GLU A 85 -16.49 6.36 -0.67
N PRO A 86 -17.05 5.13 -0.64
CA PRO A 86 -16.76 4.12 -1.65
C PRO A 86 -17.17 4.57 -3.05
N ALA A 87 -16.30 4.34 -4.03
CA ALA A 87 -16.61 4.52 -5.44
C ALA A 87 -15.85 3.51 -6.29
N GLU A 88 -16.53 2.85 -7.22
CA GLU A 88 -15.97 1.81 -8.09
C GLU A 88 -15.61 2.36 -9.47
N LYS A 89 -14.50 1.89 -10.02
CA LYS A 89 -14.10 2.15 -11.42
C LYS A 89 -13.26 1.03 -12.01
N GLY A 90 -13.91 0.13 -12.73
CA GLY A 90 -13.29 -1.09 -13.22
C GLY A 90 -12.88 -1.95 -12.02
N SER A 91 -11.66 -2.51 -12.04
CA SER A 91 -11.14 -3.34 -10.94
C SER A 91 -10.60 -2.56 -9.73
N ARG A 92 -11.11 -1.33 -9.51
CA ARG A 92 -10.63 -0.41 -8.48
C ARG A 92 -11.78 0.07 -7.62
N ILE A 93 -11.59 0.03 -6.31
CA ILE A 93 -12.50 0.63 -5.34
C ILE A 93 -11.75 1.72 -4.58
N PHE A 94 -12.27 2.93 -4.66
CA PHE A 94 -11.74 4.12 -4.00
C PHE A 94 -12.51 4.35 -2.71
N LEU A 95 -11.82 4.69 -1.62
CA LEU A 95 -12.42 5.29 -0.43
C LEU A 95 -12.10 6.79 -0.47
N LYS A 96 -12.91 7.54 -1.22
CA LYS A 96 -12.68 8.98 -1.46
C LYS A 96 -12.62 9.74 -0.13
N ASN A 97 -11.61 10.60 0.01
CA ASN A 97 -11.38 11.43 1.20
C ASN A 97 -11.25 10.61 2.50
N SER A 98 -10.88 9.33 2.41
CA SER A 98 -10.55 8.53 3.59
C SER A 98 -9.24 8.98 4.21
N LYS A 99 -9.07 8.68 5.50
CA LYS A 99 -7.82 8.92 6.24
C LYS A 99 -6.68 8.15 5.58
N GLU A 100 -5.58 8.84 5.31
CA GLU A 100 -4.33 8.26 4.82
C GLU A 100 -3.35 8.02 5.99
N ILE A 101 -2.55 6.96 5.89
CA ILE A 101 -1.48 6.62 6.85
C ILE A 101 -0.15 6.53 6.13
N TYR A 102 0.95 6.78 6.83
CA TYR A 102 2.29 6.75 6.23
C TYR A 102 3.37 6.23 7.17
N ALA A 103 3.05 6.02 8.45
CA ALA A 103 4.02 5.50 9.41
C ALA A 103 4.28 4.00 9.14
N PRO A 104 5.54 3.54 9.23
CA PRO A 104 5.88 2.14 9.02
C PRO A 104 5.07 1.17 9.90
N SER A 105 4.87 1.53 11.18
CA SER A 105 4.09 0.73 12.13
C SER A 105 2.62 0.61 11.74
N GLU A 106 1.97 1.72 11.35
CA GLU A 106 0.56 1.71 10.92
C GLU A 106 0.36 0.83 9.68
N ILE A 107 1.29 0.90 8.72
CA ILE A 107 1.23 0.10 7.49
C ILE A 107 1.47 -1.39 7.81
N ALA A 108 2.44 -1.70 8.67
CA ALA A 108 2.71 -3.07 9.10
C ALA A 108 1.52 -3.69 9.84
N ASP A 109 0.89 -2.94 10.76
CA ASP A 109 -0.27 -3.42 11.51
C ASP A 109 -1.50 -3.61 10.62
N LEU A 110 -1.68 -2.74 9.61
CA LEU A 110 -2.71 -2.94 8.59
C LEU A 110 -2.46 -4.23 7.79
N ALA A 111 -1.21 -4.51 7.42
CA ALA A 111 -0.87 -5.72 6.66
C ALA A 111 -1.13 -7.01 7.44
N VAL A 112 -0.84 -7.03 8.74
CA VAL A 112 -1.21 -8.16 9.61
C VAL A 112 -2.73 -8.34 9.62
N GLN A 113 -3.47 -7.26 9.86
CA GLN A 113 -4.94 -7.32 9.93
C GLN A 113 -5.56 -7.76 8.60
N ILE A 114 -5.00 -7.33 7.46
CA ILE A 114 -5.43 -7.78 6.14
C ILE A 114 -5.17 -9.28 5.97
N GLY A 115 -3.95 -9.75 6.26
CA GLY A 115 -3.60 -11.15 6.15
C GLY A 115 -4.49 -12.04 7.02
N ASP A 116 -4.73 -11.64 8.26
CA ASP A 116 -5.58 -12.39 9.21
C ASP A 116 -7.06 -12.37 8.80
N THR A 117 -7.60 -11.24 8.33
CA THR A 117 -9.04 -11.09 8.02
C THR A 117 -9.45 -11.78 6.72
N PHE A 118 -8.53 -11.85 5.76
CA PHE A 118 -8.78 -12.36 4.42
C PHE A 118 -8.01 -13.66 4.12
N GLU A 119 -7.38 -14.24 5.14
CA GLU A 119 -6.69 -15.54 5.11
C GLU A 119 -5.67 -15.61 3.96
N GLY A 120 -4.89 -14.54 3.77
CA GLY A 120 -3.96 -14.40 2.65
C GLY A 120 -2.55 -14.01 3.09
N SER A 121 -1.58 -14.27 2.21
CA SER A 121 -0.20 -13.83 2.42
C SER A 121 -0.03 -12.38 1.99
N THR A 122 0.62 -11.57 2.83
CA THR A 122 0.84 -10.16 2.55
C THR A 122 2.27 -9.85 2.14
N GLU A 123 2.40 -9.04 1.09
CA GLU A 123 3.65 -8.49 0.59
C GLU A 123 3.52 -6.96 0.57
N LEU A 124 4.55 -6.25 1.03
CA LEU A 124 4.51 -4.80 1.16
C LEU A 124 5.49 -4.13 0.20
N THR A 125 5.11 -2.94 -0.26
CA THR A 125 5.97 -2.04 -1.04
C THR A 125 5.88 -0.64 -0.45
N VAL A 126 7.00 0.07 -0.38
CA VAL A 126 7.06 1.50 -0.02
C VAL A 126 7.96 2.24 -1.01
N GLU A 127 7.50 3.37 -1.52
CA GLU A 127 8.28 4.29 -2.35
C GLU A 127 8.52 5.59 -1.59
N LEU A 128 9.79 5.98 -1.51
CA LEU A 128 10.26 7.17 -0.79
C LEU A 128 10.85 8.18 -1.77
N GLU A 129 10.55 9.45 -1.55
CA GLU A 129 11.13 10.59 -2.27
C GLU A 129 12.30 11.21 -1.50
N ASN A 130 13.34 11.61 -2.23
CA ASN A 130 14.50 12.32 -1.70
C ASN A 130 15.12 11.60 -0.49
N PHE A 131 15.19 10.27 -0.59
CA PHE A 131 15.74 9.40 0.45
C PHE A 131 17.25 9.26 0.25
N THR A 132 18.01 9.99 1.07
CA THR A 132 19.46 10.14 0.94
C THR A 132 20.20 8.86 1.36
N VAL A 133 21.48 8.73 0.99
CA VAL A 133 22.30 7.56 1.38
C VAL A 133 22.40 7.42 2.91
N PRO A 134 22.68 8.47 3.70
CA PRO A 134 22.69 8.35 5.16
C PRO A 134 21.35 7.92 5.75
N GLU A 135 20.23 8.41 5.18
CA GLU A 135 18.90 7.97 5.62
C GLU A 135 18.65 6.51 5.30
N GLN A 136 19.08 6.02 4.12
CA GLN A 136 18.98 4.60 3.77
C GLN A 136 19.76 3.72 4.73
N GLU A 137 21.00 4.09 5.07
CA GLU A 137 21.86 3.36 6.01
C GLU A 137 21.26 3.29 7.42
N GLN A 138 20.52 4.32 7.84
CA GLN A 138 19.85 4.38 9.15
C GLN A 138 18.43 3.81 9.13
N SER A 139 17.90 3.46 7.96
CA SER A 139 16.47 3.15 7.81
C SER A 139 16.05 1.76 8.27
N ASN A 140 17.01 0.86 8.50
CA ASN A 140 16.76 -0.58 8.66
C ASN A 140 15.98 -1.24 7.51
N LEU A 141 15.71 -0.55 6.41
CA LEU A 141 15.11 -1.16 5.23
C LEU A 141 16.17 -2.01 4.51
N PRO A 142 15.84 -3.25 4.12
CA PRO A 142 16.80 -4.16 3.51
C PRO A 142 17.24 -3.67 2.13
N SER A 143 18.54 -3.43 1.97
CA SER A 143 19.13 -2.98 0.70
C SER A 143 18.93 -3.99 -0.44
N SER A 144 18.87 -5.29 -0.14
CA SER A 144 18.57 -6.36 -1.09
C SER A 144 17.17 -6.29 -1.70
N LYS A 145 16.27 -5.50 -1.11
CA LYS A 145 14.89 -5.30 -1.55
C LYS A 145 14.68 -3.94 -2.20
N ILE A 146 15.74 -3.25 -2.58
CA ILE A 146 15.62 -2.03 -3.41
C ILE A 146 15.25 -2.46 -4.84
N LEU A 147 14.18 -1.89 -5.37
CA LEU A 147 13.81 -1.95 -6.77
C LEU A 147 14.22 -0.64 -7.45
N PRO A 148 15.18 -0.66 -8.39
CA PRO A 148 15.52 0.51 -9.19
C PRO A 148 14.27 1.00 -9.94
N ILE A 149 14.04 2.30 -9.98
CA ILE A 149 13.00 2.91 -10.81
C ILE A 149 13.67 3.31 -12.13
N PRO A 150 13.43 2.60 -13.26
CA PRO A 150 14.07 2.91 -14.53
C PRO A 150 13.59 4.25 -15.10
N GLY A 151 14.43 4.92 -15.88
CA GLY A 151 14.03 6.11 -16.64
C GLY A 151 14.13 7.45 -15.88
N LYS A 152 14.98 7.51 -14.85
CA LYS A 152 15.48 8.75 -14.26
C LYS A 152 16.99 8.82 -14.36
#